data_AF-A0A662XCE1-F1
#
_entry.id   AF-A0A662XCE1-F1
#
_cell.length_a   1.000
_cell.length_b   1.000
_cell.length_c   1.000
_cell.angle_alpha   90.00
_cell.angle_beta   90.00
_cell.angle_gamma   90.00
#
_symmetry.space_group_name_H-M   'P 1'
#
loop_
_entity.id
_entity.type
_entity.pdbx_description
1 polymer ?
#
loop_
_entity_poly.entity_id
_entity_poly.type
_entity_poly.pdbx_seq_one_letter_code
_entity_poly.pdbx_strand_id
1 'polypeptide(L)'
;MSSSPAFVAVETPKGAALPGEANRLDLTFDKVESPQESASKDNAGTDGQLVPMSQLFSYADGTDKLLMVVGSVGAMAAGVSQPLQIVLFGDVMNSLNPKDDRGNMEEGISSVALKFVYVGIAVFVCASLQVACWSITASRQAKRIRSEYVGAIMTKEIGWFDVNEPMQLGSRVAEASVIIQRGMGRKMGDGLHYSAMAISGIVIGLIKGWKLALILLAFTPFIAFTSFLAMKVLSTATQSGIESYGKAGAIAQEALSNVRTVHMFNSINHFVAKYEDALGLSTKAGIKKGFAVGWGTGLMYFTAFCTYAGGMFFGALFVADDQLDGNNCQGSGCYDGGRVLTVFFA
;
A
#
# COMPACT_ATOMS: atom_id res chain seq x y z
N MET A 1 -14.98 -51.92 0.12
CA MET A 1 -14.45 -50.56 -0.05
C MET A 1 -13.78 -50.17 1.26
N SER A 2 -12.50 -49.89 1.40
CA SER A 2 -11.41 -49.56 0.48
C SER A 2 -10.11 -49.94 1.19
N SER A 3 -9.35 -50.89 0.66
CA SER A 3 -8.02 -51.25 1.15
C SER A 3 -7.01 -50.21 0.66
N SER A 4 -6.46 -49.40 1.55
CA SER A 4 -5.27 -48.60 1.25
C SER A 4 -4.08 -49.54 0.99
N PRO A 5 -3.32 -49.40 -0.11
CA PRO A 5 -2.16 -50.25 -0.34
C PRO A 5 -1.09 -49.95 0.71
N ALA A 6 -0.57 -51.02 1.33
CA ALA A 6 0.56 -50.94 2.25
C ALA A 6 1.81 -50.51 1.47
N PHE A 7 2.44 -49.42 1.93
CA PHE A 7 3.71 -48.96 1.41
C PHE A 7 4.78 -50.00 1.77
N VAL A 8 5.31 -50.72 0.78
CA VAL A 8 6.44 -51.62 0.95
C VAL A 8 7.70 -50.80 0.78
N ALA A 9 8.39 -50.49 1.88
CA ALA A 9 9.73 -49.94 1.84
C ALA A 9 10.67 -51.00 1.23
N VAL A 10 11.18 -50.74 0.03
CA VAL A 10 12.24 -51.56 -0.56
C VAL A 10 13.54 -51.19 0.14
N GLU A 11 13.91 -51.96 1.16
CA GLU A 11 15.25 -51.86 1.75
C GLU A 11 16.26 -52.46 0.76
N THR A 12 17.08 -51.61 0.14
CA THR A 12 18.28 -52.04 -0.55
C THR A 12 19.23 -52.70 0.43
N PRO A 13 19.85 -53.86 0.09
CA PRO A 13 20.74 -54.56 1.00
C PRO A 13 21.94 -53.66 1.34
N LYS A 14 22.03 -53.25 2.62
CA LYS A 14 23.24 -52.61 3.16
C LYS A 14 24.33 -53.69 3.16
N GLY A 15 25.25 -53.60 2.18
CA GLY A 15 26.50 -54.34 2.24
C GLY A 15 27.19 -54.06 3.57
N ALA A 16 27.65 -55.13 4.22
CA ALA A 16 28.27 -55.10 5.54
C ALA A 16 29.38 -54.02 5.58
N ALA A 17 29.24 -53.07 6.50
CA ALA A 17 30.25 -52.05 6.76
C ALA A 17 31.48 -52.71 7.41
N LEU A 18 32.61 -52.72 6.71
CA LEU A 18 33.92 -52.93 7.31
C LEU A 18 34.41 -51.59 7.90
N PRO A 19 35.10 -51.60 9.06
CA PRO A 19 35.51 -50.38 9.73
C PRO A 19 36.66 -49.73 8.98
N GLY A 20 36.40 -48.63 8.28
CA GLY A 20 37.46 -47.78 7.69
C GLY A 20 37.26 -47.34 6.24
N GLU A 21 36.26 -47.86 5.51
CA GLU A 21 35.93 -47.31 4.19
C GLU A 21 34.87 -46.22 4.31
N ALA A 22 35.30 -44.97 4.19
CA ALA A 22 34.39 -43.88 3.86
C ALA A 22 33.66 -44.25 2.56
N ASN A 23 32.33 -44.17 2.56
CA ASN A 23 31.52 -44.33 1.36
C ASN A 23 32.13 -43.45 0.26
N ARG A 24 32.49 -44.05 -0.88
CA ARG A 24 33.06 -43.32 -2.05
C ARG A 24 32.13 -42.22 -2.59
N LEU A 25 30.89 -42.15 -2.10
CA LEU A 25 29.90 -41.11 -2.42
C LEU A 25 29.95 -39.89 -1.49
N ASP A 26 30.59 -39.97 -0.31
CA ASP A 26 30.67 -38.85 0.63
C ASP A 26 31.85 -37.89 0.36
N LEU A 27 32.79 -38.26 -0.52
CA LEU A 27 34.05 -37.50 -0.70
C LEU A 27 34.13 -36.64 -1.97
N THR A 28 33.05 -36.46 -2.74
CA THR A 28 33.08 -35.60 -3.96
C THR A 28 31.79 -34.83 -4.23
N PHE A 29 31.10 -34.35 -3.19
CA PHE A 29 30.09 -33.29 -3.34
C PHE A 29 30.51 -31.96 -2.69
N ASP A 30 31.69 -31.89 -2.07
CA ASP A 30 32.29 -30.62 -1.68
C ASP A 30 32.81 -29.92 -2.94
N LYS A 31 32.05 -28.91 -3.37
CA LYS A 31 32.21 -28.09 -4.58
C LYS A 31 31.85 -28.80 -5.88
N VAL A 32 30.57 -29.09 -6.06
CA VAL A 32 29.97 -28.70 -7.34
C VAL A 32 29.96 -27.18 -7.32
N GLU A 33 30.88 -26.58 -8.08
CA GLU A 33 30.73 -25.20 -8.51
C GLU A 33 29.37 -25.15 -9.17
N SER A 34 28.37 -24.58 -8.49
CA SER A 34 27.06 -24.33 -9.05
C SER A 34 27.33 -23.65 -10.39
N PRO A 35 26.88 -24.21 -11.54
CA PRO A 35 27.01 -23.51 -12.79
C PRO A 35 26.43 -22.14 -12.52
N GLN A 36 27.29 -21.12 -12.68
CA GLN A 36 27.00 -19.71 -12.48
C GLN A 36 25.55 -19.53 -12.87
N GLU A 37 24.69 -19.39 -11.85
CA GLU A 37 23.24 -19.35 -12.03
C GLU A 37 23.05 -18.36 -13.15
N SER A 38 22.58 -18.83 -14.30
CA SER A 38 22.02 -17.94 -15.29
C SER A 38 20.91 -17.27 -14.52
N ALA A 39 21.22 -16.10 -13.97
CA ALA A 39 20.29 -15.29 -13.23
C ALA A 39 19.02 -15.38 -14.03
N SER A 40 17.96 -15.95 -13.44
CA SER A 40 16.67 -15.91 -14.09
C SER A 40 16.48 -14.43 -14.40
N LYS A 41 16.45 -14.12 -15.69
CA LYS A 41 16.31 -12.76 -16.22
C LYS A 41 14.93 -12.19 -15.89
N ASP A 42 14.24 -12.74 -14.89
CA ASP A 42 12.98 -12.25 -14.36
C ASP A 42 13.17 -11.35 -13.14
N ASN A 43 14.39 -11.23 -12.60
CA ASN A 43 14.75 -10.25 -11.57
C ASN A 43 15.83 -9.25 -12.04
N ALA A 44 15.91 -8.99 -13.34
CA ALA A 44 16.35 -7.67 -13.75
C ALA A 44 15.26 -6.71 -13.26
N GLY A 45 15.56 -5.94 -12.21
CA GLY A 45 14.77 -4.78 -11.86
C GLY A 45 14.43 -4.06 -13.15
N THR A 46 13.15 -3.83 -13.38
CA THR A 46 12.68 -3.16 -14.58
C THR A 46 13.32 -1.77 -14.60
N ASP A 47 14.46 -1.65 -15.27
CA ASP A 47 14.88 -0.48 -16.04
C ASP A 47 13.91 -0.32 -17.23
N GLY A 48 12.61 -0.50 -16.95
CA GLY A 48 11.54 -0.23 -17.86
C GLY A 48 11.42 1.28 -17.90
N GLN A 49 11.70 1.85 -19.07
CA GLN A 49 11.46 3.25 -19.34
C GLN A 49 10.04 3.61 -18.89
N LEU A 50 9.94 4.42 -17.82
CA LEU A 50 8.66 4.85 -17.28
C LEU A 50 7.92 5.64 -18.36
N VAL A 51 6.72 5.19 -18.71
CA VAL A 51 5.89 5.86 -19.70
C VAL A 51 5.29 7.12 -19.06
N PRO A 52 5.41 8.30 -19.70
CA PRO A 52 4.79 9.51 -19.17
C PRO A 52 3.27 9.35 -19.08
N MET A 53 2.66 9.91 -18.03
CA MET A 53 1.22 9.80 -17.78
C MET A 53 0.36 10.28 -18.96
N SER A 54 0.82 11.24 -19.74
CA SER A 54 0.12 11.70 -20.95
C SER A 54 0.00 10.63 -22.04
N GLN A 55 1.02 9.78 -22.19
CA GLN A 55 0.97 8.64 -23.11
C GLN A 55 0.08 7.51 -22.58
N LEU A 56 0.00 7.36 -21.26
CA LEU A 56 -0.89 6.37 -20.62
C LEU A 56 -2.37 6.63 -20.96
N PHE A 57 -2.78 7.90 -21.06
CA PHE A 57 -4.14 8.30 -21.43
C PHE A 57 -4.34 8.61 -22.93
N SER A 58 -3.41 8.20 -23.80
CA SER A 58 -3.48 8.48 -25.24
C SER A 58 -4.70 7.85 -25.93
N TYR A 59 -5.21 6.73 -25.42
CA TYR A 59 -6.39 6.01 -25.95
C TYR A 59 -7.75 6.54 -25.43
N ALA A 60 -7.76 7.74 -24.83
CA ALA A 60 -8.95 8.36 -24.27
C ALA A 60 -9.81 9.06 -25.34
N ASP A 61 -11.06 8.63 -25.50
CA ASP A 61 -12.03 9.30 -26.37
C ASP A 61 -12.62 10.56 -25.75
N GLY A 62 -13.37 11.35 -26.53
CA GLY A 62 -14.08 12.53 -26.03
C GLY A 62 -14.99 12.26 -24.83
N THR A 63 -15.71 11.12 -24.83
CA THR A 63 -16.51 10.69 -23.68
C THR A 63 -15.66 10.35 -22.47
N ASP A 64 -14.50 9.71 -22.69
CA ASP A 64 -13.60 9.33 -21.59
C ASP A 64 -12.97 10.56 -20.96
N LYS A 65 -12.64 11.58 -21.76
CA LYS A 65 -12.21 12.90 -21.27
C LYS A 65 -13.28 13.57 -20.40
N LEU A 66 -14.55 13.53 -20.82
CA LEU A 66 -15.65 14.08 -20.03
C LEU A 66 -15.82 13.33 -18.71
N LEU A 67 -15.80 12.00 -18.72
CA LEU A 67 -15.87 11.20 -17.50
C LEU A 67 -14.68 11.48 -16.57
N MET A 68 -13.46 11.62 -17.09
CA MET A 68 -12.29 11.98 -16.28
C MET A 68 -12.45 13.35 -15.63
N VAL A 69 -12.97 14.35 -16.35
CA VAL A 69 -13.21 15.69 -15.78
C VAL A 69 -14.26 15.63 -14.66
N VAL A 70 -15.42 15.00 -14.91
CA VAL A 70 -16.48 14.84 -13.92
C VAL A 70 -15.98 14.08 -12.69
N GLY A 71 -15.26 12.97 -12.91
CA GLY A 71 -14.66 12.18 -11.84
C GLY A 71 -13.59 12.93 -11.04
N SER A 72 -12.84 13.82 -11.68
CA SER A 72 -11.83 14.66 -11.02
C SER A 72 -12.47 15.76 -10.18
N VAL A 73 -13.52 16.43 -10.68
CA VAL A 73 -14.30 17.41 -9.90
C VAL A 73 -14.96 16.73 -8.70
N GLY A 74 -15.56 15.55 -8.90
CA GLY A 74 -16.11 14.73 -7.82
C GLY A 74 -15.06 14.33 -6.78
N ALA A 75 -13.85 13.95 -7.22
CA ALA A 75 -12.74 13.62 -6.33
C ALA A 75 -12.29 14.81 -5.48
N MET A 76 -12.16 16.00 -6.09
CA MET A 76 -11.78 17.22 -5.37
C MET A 76 -12.86 17.62 -4.36
N ALA A 77 -14.13 17.61 -4.77
CA ALA A 77 -15.25 17.94 -3.89
C ALA A 77 -15.37 16.97 -2.71
N ALA A 78 -15.20 15.66 -2.96
CA ALA A 78 -15.19 14.64 -1.92
C ALA A 78 -13.95 14.75 -1.01
N GLY A 79 -12.79 15.18 -1.52
CA GLY A 79 -11.59 15.39 -0.71
C GLY A 79 -11.73 16.55 0.29
N VAL A 80 -12.40 17.64 -0.11
CA VAL A 80 -12.66 18.82 0.74
C VAL A 80 -13.64 18.51 1.88
N SER A 81 -14.43 17.44 1.77
CA SER A 81 -15.46 17.15 2.76
C SER A 81 -14.90 16.74 4.12
N GLN A 82 -13.72 16.12 4.17
CA GLN A 82 -13.08 15.73 5.44
C GLN A 82 -12.74 16.97 6.28
N PRO A 83 -11.97 17.96 5.79
CA PRO A 83 -11.77 19.22 6.50
C PRO A 83 -13.07 19.97 6.82
N LEU A 84 -14.06 19.94 5.92
CA LEU A 84 -15.37 20.56 6.18
C LEU A 84 -16.09 19.91 7.37
N GLN A 85 -16.01 18.58 7.49
CA GLN A 85 -16.56 17.84 8.62
C GLN A 85 -15.95 18.27 9.95
N ILE A 86 -14.63 18.56 9.96
CA ILE A 86 -13.89 19.04 11.13
C ILE A 86 -14.33 20.45 11.53
N VAL A 87 -14.56 21.34 10.55
CA VAL A 87 -15.11 22.69 10.82
C VAL A 87 -16.50 22.59 11.44
N LEU A 88 -17.38 21.75 10.89
CA LEU A 88 -18.72 21.54 11.44
C LEU A 88 -18.65 20.96 12.85
N PHE A 89 -17.72 20.06 13.12
CA PHE A 89 -17.49 19.54 14.48
C PHE A 89 -17.03 20.63 15.45
N GLY A 90 -16.15 21.54 15.00
CA GLY A 90 -15.76 22.73 15.77
C GLY A 90 -16.95 23.64 16.09
N ASP A 91 -17.86 23.82 15.14
CA ASP A 91 -19.09 24.60 15.34
C ASP A 91 -20.04 23.92 16.36
N VAL A 92 -20.15 22.58 16.33
CA VAL A 92 -20.90 21.83 17.37
C VAL A 92 -20.27 22.08 18.75
N MET A 93 -18.96 21.94 18.88
CA MET A 93 -18.27 22.16 20.17
C MET A 93 -18.49 23.58 20.70
N ASN A 94 -18.48 24.58 19.83
CA ASN A 94 -18.79 25.96 20.21
C ASN A 94 -20.25 26.13 20.66
N SER A 95 -21.19 25.45 19.99
CA SER A 95 -22.62 25.48 20.36
C SER A 95 -22.92 24.77 21.70
N LEU A 96 -22.06 23.84 22.12
CA LEU A 96 -22.19 23.14 23.40
C LEU A 96 -21.76 23.99 24.61
N ASN A 97 -21.02 25.08 24.39
CA ASN A 97 -20.56 25.99 25.44
C ASN A 97 -21.00 27.44 25.16
N PRO A 98 -22.32 27.72 25.08
CA PRO A 98 -22.83 29.04 24.74
C PRO A 98 -22.48 30.08 25.82
N LYS A 99 -21.93 31.22 25.40
CA LYS A 99 -21.60 32.36 26.29
C LYS A 99 -22.82 33.15 26.75
N ASP A 100 -23.93 33.11 26.01
CA ASP A 100 -25.20 33.75 26.34
C ASP A 100 -26.36 32.74 26.20
N ASP A 101 -27.03 32.50 27.32
CA ASP A 101 -28.30 31.80 27.55
C ASP A 101 -28.51 30.36 27.02
N ARG A 102 -28.83 29.45 27.95
CA ARG A 102 -29.01 28.00 27.70
C ARG A 102 -30.20 27.64 26.81
N GLY A 103 -31.12 28.58 26.56
CA GLY A 103 -32.33 28.37 25.78
C GLY A 103 -32.11 28.18 24.27
N ASN A 104 -30.98 28.67 23.72
CA ASN A 104 -30.72 28.65 22.27
C ASN A 104 -29.77 27.52 21.82
N MET A 105 -29.39 26.63 22.74
CA MET A 105 -28.46 25.52 22.47
C MET A 105 -29.06 24.49 21.50
N GLU A 106 -30.35 24.16 21.66
CA GLU A 106 -31.04 23.18 20.80
C GLU A 106 -31.15 23.67 19.34
N GLU A 107 -31.41 24.95 19.14
CA GLU A 107 -31.54 25.55 17.81
C GLU A 107 -30.18 25.61 17.09
N GLY A 108 -29.11 25.93 17.81
CA GLY A 108 -27.74 25.90 17.30
C GLY A 108 -27.30 24.49 16.86
N ILE A 109 -27.54 23.48 17.70
CA ILE A 109 -27.20 22.09 17.41
C ILE A 109 -28.03 21.55 16.23
N SER A 110 -29.33 21.85 16.19
CA SER A 110 -30.22 21.43 15.09
C SER A 110 -29.77 22.01 13.74
N SER A 111 -29.36 23.28 13.71
CA SER A 111 -28.82 23.93 12.52
C SER A 111 -27.52 23.29 12.04
N VAL A 112 -26.60 22.94 12.94
CA VAL A 112 -25.35 22.26 12.57
C VAL A 112 -25.60 20.81 12.13
N ALA A 113 -26.53 20.11 12.76
CA ALA A 113 -26.93 18.75 12.36
C ALA A 113 -27.49 18.71 10.93
N LEU A 114 -28.31 19.69 10.54
CA LEU A 114 -28.80 19.81 9.16
C LEU A 114 -27.66 20.02 8.15
N LYS A 115 -26.65 20.83 8.49
CA LYS A 115 -25.45 21.01 7.65
C LYS A 115 -24.68 19.69 7.45
N PHE A 116 -24.56 18.88 8.50
CA PHE A 116 -23.96 17.54 8.40
C PHE A 116 -24.71 16.64 7.41
N VAL A 117 -26.05 16.66 7.43
CA VAL A 117 -26.86 15.87 6.49
C VAL A 117 -26.64 16.33 5.05
N TYR A 118 -26.65 17.65 4.80
CA TYR A 118 -26.42 18.18 3.44
C TYR A 118 -25.02 17.83 2.91
N VAL A 119 -23.99 17.94 3.75
CA VAL A 119 -22.62 17.52 3.38
C VAL A 119 -22.57 16.01 3.12
N GLY A 120 -23.20 15.19 3.95
CA GLY A 120 -23.25 13.74 3.76
C GLY A 120 -23.87 13.32 2.42
N ILE A 121 -24.98 13.95 2.04
CA ILE A 121 -25.63 13.71 0.74
C ILE A 121 -24.70 14.15 -0.41
N ALA A 122 -24.08 15.33 -0.29
CA ALA A 122 -23.16 15.83 -1.31
C ALA A 122 -21.93 14.91 -1.49
N VAL A 123 -21.34 14.42 -0.40
CA VAL A 123 -20.22 13.48 -0.42
C VAL A 123 -20.62 12.16 -1.04
N PHE A 124 -21.78 11.62 -0.68
CA PHE A 124 -22.28 10.37 -1.26
C PHE A 124 -22.38 10.47 -2.80
N VAL A 125 -22.94 11.56 -3.30
CA VAL A 125 -23.04 11.81 -4.76
C VAL A 125 -21.67 12.04 -5.38
N CYS A 126 -20.82 12.87 -4.80
CA CYS A 126 -19.50 13.19 -5.37
C CYS A 126 -18.55 11.99 -5.37
N ALA A 127 -18.50 11.22 -4.27
CA ALA A 127 -17.65 10.04 -4.15
C ALA A 127 -18.12 8.90 -5.04
N SER A 128 -19.44 8.69 -5.18
CA SER A 128 -19.98 7.70 -6.12
C SER A 128 -19.68 8.09 -7.57
N LEU A 129 -19.83 9.36 -7.95
CA LEU A 129 -19.45 9.86 -9.27
C LEU A 129 -17.95 9.71 -9.52
N GLN A 130 -17.10 10.03 -8.53
CA GLN A 130 -15.65 9.84 -8.60
C GLN A 130 -15.32 8.37 -8.95
N VAL A 131 -15.79 7.42 -8.12
CA VAL A 131 -15.45 6.00 -8.29
C VAL A 131 -16.03 5.45 -9.60
N ALA A 132 -17.28 5.81 -9.93
CA ALA A 132 -17.94 5.35 -11.14
C ALA A 132 -17.24 5.87 -12.40
N CYS A 133 -16.99 7.18 -12.51
CA CYS A 133 -16.42 7.79 -13.70
C CYS A 133 -14.99 7.30 -13.97
N TRP A 134 -14.14 7.20 -12.93
CA TRP A 134 -12.78 6.68 -13.07
C TRP A 134 -12.77 5.18 -13.40
N SER A 135 -13.65 4.38 -12.80
CA SER A 135 -13.72 2.94 -13.08
C SER A 135 -14.24 2.63 -14.49
N ILE A 136 -15.27 3.35 -14.95
CA ILE A 136 -15.82 3.19 -16.30
C ILE A 136 -14.77 3.61 -17.34
N THR A 137 -14.13 4.76 -17.16
CA THR A 137 -13.11 5.26 -18.09
C THR A 137 -11.93 4.28 -18.21
N ALA A 138 -11.44 3.77 -17.07
CA ALA A 138 -10.36 2.80 -17.08
C ALA A 138 -10.75 1.49 -17.77
N SER A 139 -11.98 1.00 -17.58
CA SER A 139 -12.46 -0.21 -18.26
C SER A 139 -12.52 -0.03 -19.79
N ARG A 140 -13.02 1.12 -20.25
CA ARG A 140 -13.12 1.45 -21.69
C ARG A 140 -11.74 1.56 -22.34
N GLN A 141 -10.82 2.31 -21.72
CA GLN A 141 -9.47 2.47 -22.23
C GLN A 141 -8.68 1.16 -22.18
N ALA A 142 -8.78 0.38 -21.10
CA ALA A 142 -8.13 -0.92 -21.00
C ALA A 142 -8.61 -1.90 -22.09
N LYS A 143 -9.91 -1.87 -22.44
CA LYS A 143 -10.44 -2.67 -23.55
C LYS A 143 -9.80 -2.29 -24.89
N ARG A 144 -9.65 -0.98 -25.17
CA ARG A 144 -9.00 -0.50 -26.40
C ARG A 144 -7.52 -0.86 -26.43
N ILE A 145 -6.79 -0.56 -25.35
CA ILE A 145 -5.38 -0.90 -25.21
C ILE A 145 -5.17 -2.39 -25.43
N ARG A 146 -6.01 -3.26 -24.85
CA ARG A 146 -5.91 -4.71 -25.06
C ARG A 146 -6.14 -5.11 -26.52
N SER A 147 -7.13 -4.50 -27.20
CA SER A 147 -7.41 -4.77 -28.61
C SER A 147 -6.23 -4.39 -29.51
N GLU A 148 -5.70 -3.17 -29.34
CA GLU A 148 -4.55 -2.67 -30.09
C GLU A 148 -3.28 -3.46 -29.77
N TYR A 149 -3.09 -3.86 -28.51
CA TYR A 149 -1.92 -4.64 -28.11
C TYR A 149 -1.92 -6.03 -28.73
N VAL A 150 -3.06 -6.73 -28.72
CA VAL A 150 -3.20 -8.03 -29.39
C VAL A 150 -3.05 -7.87 -30.91
N GLY A 151 -3.66 -6.84 -31.51
CA GLY A 151 -3.50 -6.54 -32.93
C GLY A 151 -2.03 -6.32 -33.32
N ALA A 152 -1.30 -5.53 -32.53
CA ALA A 152 0.12 -5.27 -32.77
C ALA A 152 0.97 -6.54 -32.66
N ILE A 153 0.70 -7.42 -31.68
CA ILE A 153 1.39 -8.70 -31.53
C ILE A 153 1.17 -9.59 -32.76
N MET A 154 -0.07 -9.70 -33.25
CA MET A 154 -0.40 -10.55 -34.40
C MET A 154 0.28 -10.10 -35.70
N THR A 155 0.71 -8.84 -35.80
CA THR A 155 1.42 -8.31 -36.98
C THR A 155 2.94 -8.46 -36.91
N LYS A 156 3.48 -9.02 -35.82
CA LYS A 156 4.94 -9.22 -35.68
C LYS A 156 5.45 -10.33 -36.59
N GLU A 157 6.70 -10.18 -37.01
CA GLU A 157 7.41 -11.17 -37.82
C GLU A 157 7.66 -12.46 -37.03
N ILE A 158 7.81 -13.58 -37.74
CA ILE A 158 8.04 -14.89 -37.09
C ILE A 158 9.29 -14.89 -36.18
N GLY A 159 10.36 -14.19 -36.59
CA GLY A 159 11.58 -14.06 -35.79
C GLY A 159 11.37 -13.37 -34.43
N TRP A 160 10.33 -12.55 -34.29
CA TRP A 160 9.96 -11.97 -32.99
C TRP A 160 9.35 -13.03 -32.06
N PHE A 161 8.61 -14.00 -32.60
CA PHE A 161 8.06 -15.13 -31.84
C PHE A 161 9.11 -16.20 -31.53
N ASP A 162 10.21 -16.28 -32.30
CA ASP A 162 11.33 -17.18 -31.98
C ASP A 162 12.09 -16.74 -30.72
N VAL A 163 12.08 -15.43 -30.41
CA VAL A 163 12.73 -14.87 -29.20
C VAL A 163 11.78 -14.66 -28.02
N ASN A 164 10.46 -14.70 -28.24
CA ASN A 164 9.45 -14.50 -27.19
C ASN A 164 8.58 -15.75 -27.04
N GLU A 165 8.56 -16.35 -25.85
CA GLU A 165 7.74 -17.54 -25.57
C GLU A 165 6.23 -17.29 -25.84
N PRO A 166 5.63 -17.96 -26.84
CA PRO A 166 4.22 -17.75 -27.20
C PRO A 166 3.26 -18.11 -26.07
N MET A 167 3.64 -19.11 -25.26
CA MET A 167 2.81 -19.63 -24.16
C MET A 167 2.66 -18.62 -23.01
N GLN A 168 3.67 -17.78 -22.77
CA GLN A 168 3.60 -16.73 -21.76
C GLN A 168 2.98 -15.44 -22.30
N LEU A 169 2.92 -15.25 -23.61
CA LEU A 169 2.51 -13.99 -24.20
C LEU A 169 1.04 -13.64 -23.90
N GLY A 170 0.15 -14.64 -23.97
CA GLY A 170 -1.27 -14.44 -23.66
C GLY A 170 -1.52 -14.03 -22.21
N SER A 171 -0.83 -14.68 -21.25
CA SER A 171 -0.93 -14.33 -19.83
C SER A 171 -0.32 -12.96 -19.55
N ARG A 172 0.85 -12.64 -20.13
CA ARG A 172 1.49 -11.33 -20.01
C ARG A 172 0.60 -10.19 -20.50
N VAL A 173 -0.06 -10.36 -21.65
CA VAL A 173 -0.99 -9.35 -22.21
C VAL A 173 -2.19 -9.15 -21.28
N ALA A 174 -2.79 -10.24 -20.79
CA ALA A 174 -3.92 -10.16 -19.88
C ALA A 174 -3.53 -9.46 -18.57
N GLU A 175 -2.43 -9.87 -17.94
CA GLU A 175 -1.94 -9.31 -16.68
C GLU A 175 -1.55 -7.83 -16.83
N ALA A 176 -0.76 -7.48 -17.84
CA ALA A 176 -0.35 -6.10 -18.09
C ALA A 176 -1.56 -5.18 -18.28
N SER A 177 -2.58 -5.63 -19.03
CA SER A 177 -3.80 -4.84 -19.23
C SER A 177 -4.61 -4.63 -17.95
N VAL A 178 -4.63 -5.61 -17.05
CA VAL A 178 -5.30 -5.49 -15.74
C VAL A 178 -4.53 -4.54 -14.82
N ILE A 179 -3.20 -4.60 -14.82
CA ILE A 179 -2.34 -3.68 -14.05
C ILE A 179 -2.58 -2.24 -14.51
N ILE A 180 -2.56 -2.00 -15.83
CA ILE A 180 -2.85 -0.68 -16.43
C ILE A 180 -4.26 -0.20 -16.04
N GLN A 181 -5.28 -1.06 -16.15
CA GLN A 181 -6.65 -0.72 -15.76
C GLN A 181 -6.76 -0.32 -14.28
N ARG A 182 -6.10 -1.06 -13.38
CA ARG A 182 -6.10 -0.76 -11.94
C ARG A 182 -5.40 0.57 -11.65
N GLY A 183 -4.31 0.86 -12.34
CA GLY A 183 -3.56 2.10 -12.20
C GLY A 183 -4.35 3.32 -12.68
N MET A 184 -4.96 3.25 -13.86
CA MET A 184 -5.72 4.36 -14.46
C MET A 184 -7.10 4.59 -13.82
N GLY A 185 -7.66 3.59 -13.14
CA GLY A 185 -8.99 3.66 -12.55
C GLY A 185 -9.02 4.41 -11.23
N ARG A 186 -9.58 3.75 -10.21
CA ARG A 186 -9.82 4.35 -8.88
C ARG A 186 -8.59 5.04 -8.28
N LYS A 187 -7.39 4.49 -8.50
CA LYS A 187 -6.15 5.01 -7.90
C LYS A 187 -5.83 6.45 -8.33
N MET A 188 -6.16 6.84 -9.56
CA MET A 188 -6.01 8.23 -10.00
C MET A 188 -6.98 9.16 -9.27
N GLY A 189 -8.24 8.72 -9.12
CA GLY A 189 -9.24 9.43 -8.33
C GLY A 189 -8.82 9.56 -6.86
N ASP A 190 -8.32 8.50 -6.23
CA ASP A 190 -7.83 8.51 -4.85
C ASP A 190 -6.67 9.51 -4.69
N GLY A 191 -5.74 9.56 -5.66
CA GLY A 191 -4.65 10.54 -5.66
C GLY A 191 -5.13 11.99 -5.66
N LEU A 192 -6.09 12.31 -6.53
CA LEU A 192 -6.72 13.64 -6.55
C LEU A 192 -7.47 13.94 -5.26
N HIS A 193 -8.23 12.98 -4.73
CA HIS A 193 -8.98 13.11 -3.48
C HIS A 193 -8.05 13.46 -2.30
N TYR A 194 -6.99 12.69 -2.09
CA TYR A 194 -6.06 12.95 -0.99
C TYR A 194 -5.25 14.23 -1.19
N SER A 195 -4.92 14.61 -2.44
CA SER A 195 -4.29 15.90 -2.71
C SER A 195 -5.20 17.08 -2.38
N ALA A 196 -6.48 16.99 -2.73
CA ALA A 196 -7.48 18.02 -2.41
C ALA A 196 -7.73 18.10 -0.91
N MET A 197 -7.80 16.96 -0.22
CA MET A 197 -7.89 16.88 1.24
C MET A 197 -6.70 17.57 1.91
N ALA A 198 -5.46 17.27 1.48
CA ALA A 198 -4.26 17.87 2.06
C ALA A 198 -4.21 19.40 1.85
N ILE A 199 -4.51 19.87 0.63
CA ILE A 199 -4.50 21.31 0.33
C ILE A 199 -5.60 22.04 1.11
N SER A 200 -6.82 21.51 1.11
CA SER A 200 -7.95 22.14 1.80
C SER A 200 -7.79 22.14 3.32
N GLY A 201 -7.24 21.07 3.91
CA GLY A 201 -6.89 20.99 5.32
C GLY A 201 -5.92 22.09 5.76
N ILE A 202 -4.78 22.21 5.06
CA ILE A 202 -3.78 23.26 5.33
C ILE A 202 -4.38 24.66 5.20
N VAL A 203 -5.18 24.90 4.15
CA VAL A 203 -5.82 26.21 3.93
C VAL A 203 -6.80 26.54 5.06
N ILE A 204 -7.66 25.60 5.47
CA ILE A 204 -8.63 25.80 6.55
C ILE A 204 -7.91 26.02 7.89
N GLY A 205 -6.86 25.24 8.19
CA GLY A 205 -6.04 25.40 9.38
C GLY A 205 -5.40 26.78 9.46
N LEU A 206 -4.78 27.25 8.38
CA LEU A 206 -4.16 28.57 8.31
C LEU A 206 -5.16 29.72 8.48
N ILE A 207 -6.37 29.59 7.92
CA ILE A 207 -7.43 30.61 8.05
C ILE A 207 -7.97 30.68 9.48
N LYS A 208 -8.19 29.54 10.14
CA LYS A 208 -8.80 29.49 11.48
C LYS A 208 -7.82 29.81 12.60
N GLY A 209 -6.54 29.46 12.46
CA GLY A 209 -5.53 29.68 13.49
C GLY A 209 -4.12 29.49 12.96
N TRP A 210 -3.56 30.53 12.36
CA TRP A 210 -2.26 30.47 11.69
C TRP A 210 -1.09 30.10 12.63
N LYS A 211 -1.10 30.52 13.91
CA LYS A 211 -0.01 30.19 14.85
C LYS A 211 0.02 28.70 15.18
N LEU A 212 -1.14 28.13 15.54
CA LEU A 212 -1.26 26.71 15.86
C LEU A 212 -1.04 25.83 14.61
N ALA A 213 -1.57 26.25 13.45
CA ALA A 213 -1.38 25.55 12.19
C ALA A 213 0.10 25.47 11.79
N LEU A 214 0.87 26.55 11.94
CA LEU A 214 2.32 26.54 11.64
C LEU A 214 3.10 25.60 12.57
N ILE A 215 2.73 25.53 13.85
CA ILE A 215 3.36 24.60 14.80
C ILE A 215 3.10 23.16 14.36
N LEU A 216 1.86 22.82 14.00
CA LEU A 216 1.50 21.47 13.55
C LEU A 216 2.16 21.12 12.20
N LEU A 217 2.24 22.09 11.28
CA LEU A 217 2.91 21.94 9.99
C LEU A 217 4.42 21.68 10.16
N ALA A 218 5.05 22.23 11.21
CA ALA A 218 6.43 21.93 11.56
C ALA A 218 6.64 20.46 12.03
N PHE A 219 5.61 19.81 12.59
CA PHE A 219 5.65 18.38 12.95
C PHE A 219 5.38 17.44 11.77
N THR A 220 4.65 17.90 10.74
CA THR A 220 4.35 17.11 9.53
C THR A 220 5.57 16.47 8.85
N PRO A 221 6.70 17.18 8.59
CA PRO A 221 7.87 16.55 7.97
C PRO A 221 8.50 15.46 8.84
N PHE A 222 8.40 15.58 10.18
CA PHE A 222 8.91 14.57 11.09
C PHE A 222 8.06 13.29 11.03
N ILE A 223 6.72 13.41 11.01
CA ILE A 223 5.81 12.27 10.77
C ILE A 223 6.04 11.65 9.38
N ALA A 224 6.20 12.48 8.35
CA ALA A 224 6.45 12.01 6.99
C ALA A 224 7.77 11.23 6.90
N PHE A 225 8.82 11.70 7.58
CA PHE A 225 10.11 11.03 7.62
C PHE A 225 10.05 9.66 8.31
N THR A 226 9.41 9.58 9.49
CA THR A 226 9.28 8.30 10.21
C THR A 226 8.40 7.31 9.45
N SER A 227 7.32 7.79 8.82
CA SER A 227 6.44 6.98 7.97
C SER A 227 7.15 6.46 6.72
N PHE A 228 7.94 7.32 6.07
CA PHE A 228 8.75 6.94 4.92
C PHE A 228 9.79 5.88 5.28
N LEU A 229 10.50 6.05 6.39
CA LEU A 229 11.47 5.07 6.87
C LEU A 229 10.80 3.72 7.18
N ALA A 230 9.66 3.75 7.88
CA ALA A 230 8.89 2.54 8.18
C ALA A 230 8.43 1.82 6.90
N MET A 231 7.92 2.57 5.91
CA MET A 231 7.50 2.02 4.62
C MET A 231 8.68 1.43 3.84
N LYS A 232 9.83 2.10 3.82
CA LYS A 232 11.05 1.61 3.17
C LYS A 232 11.52 0.30 3.83
N VAL A 233 11.56 0.26 5.16
CA VAL A 233 11.92 -0.95 5.92
C VAL A 233 10.95 -2.09 5.61
N LEU A 234 9.65 -1.82 5.61
CA LEU A 234 8.62 -2.81 5.29
C LEU A 234 8.74 -3.35 3.86
N SER A 235 8.96 -2.47 2.89
CA SER A 235 9.10 -2.83 1.48
C SER A 235 10.34 -3.69 1.25
N THR A 236 11.51 -3.22 1.70
CA THR A 236 12.77 -3.96 1.55
C THR A 236 12.72 -5.31 2.26
N ALA A 237 12.18 -5.35 3.48
CA ALA A 237 12.06 -6.60 4.22
C ALA A 237 11.04 -7.56 3.60
N THR A 238 10.00 -7.06 2.95
CA THR A 238 9.06 -7.90 2.19
C THR A 238 9.73 -8.49 0.96
N GLN A 239 10.48 -7.69 0.20
CA GLN A 239 11.22 -8.19 -0.95
C GLN A 239 12.25 -9.27 -0.56
N SER A 240 13.05 -9.01 0.48
CA SER A 240 14.04 -9.97 0.98
C SER A 240 13.40 -11.27 1.49
N GLY A 241 12.20 -11.18 2.07
CA GLY A 241 11.42 -12.34 2.49
C GLY A 241 10.95 -13.20 1.32
N ILE A 242 10.48 -12.57 0.24
CA ILE A 242 10.08 -13.25 -1.00
C ILE A 242 11.30 -13.94 -1.63
N GLU A 243 12.45 -13.26 -1.69
CA GLU A 243 13.67 -13.81 -2.27
C GLU A 243 14.19 -15.02 -1.48
N SER A 244 14.24 -14.93 -0.14
CA SER A 244 14.70 -16.03 0.72
C SER A 244 13.77 -17.25 0.62
N TYR A 245 12.47 -17.03 0.55
CA TYR A 245 11.49 -18.10 0.38
C TYR A 245 11.56 -18.71 -1.02
N GLY A 246 11.85 -17.90 -2.05
CA GLY A 246 12.06 -18.36 -3.42
C GLY A 246 13.20 -19.39 -3.53
N LYS A 247 14.28 -19.24 -2.75
CA LYS A 247 15.38 -20.24 -2.71
C LYS A 247 14.92 -21.59 -2.16
N ALA A 248 14.16 -21.59 -1.06
CA ALA A 248 13.57 -22.81 -0.52
C ALA A 248 12.58 -23.43 -1.52
N GLY A 249 11.75 -22.60 -2.16
CA GLY A 249 10.83 -23.02 -3.22
C GLY A 249 11.53 -23.67 -4.41
N ALA A 250 12.67 -23.15 -4.84
CA ALA A 250 13.47 -23.73 -5.92
C ALA A 250 13.99 -25.12 -5.58
N ILE A 251 14.48 -25.34 -4.35
CA ILE A 251 14.92 -26.67 -3.88
C ILE A 251 13.75 -27.66 -3.86
N ALA A 252 12.58 -27.22 -3.37
CA ALA A 252 11.38 -28.05 -3.37
C ALA A 252 10.92 -28.37 -4.80
N GLN A 253 10.95 -27.39 -5.70
CA GLN A 253 10.64 -27.55 -7.12
C GLN A 253 11.58 -28.57 -7.78
N GLU A 254 12.89 -28.47 -7.55
CA GLU A 254 13.91 -29.38 -8.07
C GLU A 254 13.64 -30.83 -7.63
N ALA A 255 13.37 -31.02 -6.33
CA ALA A 255 13.11 -32.34 -5.76
C ALA A 255 11.79 -32.95 -6.25
N LEU A 256 10.72 -32.17 -6.29
CA LEU A 256 9.38 -32.63 -6.71
C LEU A 256 9.32 -32.90 -8.22
N SER A 257 9.96 -32.06 -9.02
CA SER A 257 10.03 -32.25 -10.48
C SER A 257 10.81 -33.52 -10.84
N ASN A 258 11.79 -33.92 -10.01
CA ASN A 258 12.64 -35.10 -10.22
C ASN A 258 12.40 -36.20 -9.19
N VAL A 259 11.18 -36.32 -8.67
CA VAL A 259 10.85 -37.21 -7.55
C VAL A 259 11.26 -38.68 -7.79
N ARG A 260 11.14 -39.16 -9.03
CA ARG A 260 11.56 -40.53 -9.39
C ARG A 260 13.07 -40.71 -9.21
N THR A 261 13.87 -39.73 -9.65
CA THR A 261 15.34 -39.75 -9.52
C THR A 261 15.75 -39.68 -8.05
N VAL A 262 15.15 -38.77 -7.28
CA VAL A 262 15.41 -38.63 -5.84
C VAL A 262 15.10 -39.94 -5.10
N HIS A 263 14.01 -40.61 -5.46
CA HIS A 263 13.62 -41.90 -4.88
C HIS A 263 14.57 -43.03 -5.31
N MET A 264 14.98 -43.09 -6.58
CA MET A 264 15.92 -44.12 -7.07
C MET A 264 17.28 -44.06 -6.36
N PHE A 265 17.76 -42.86 -6.03
CA PHE A 265 18.99 -42.68 -5.26
C PHE A 265 18.77 -42.66 -3.74
N ASN A 266 17.57 -42.96 -3.25
CA ASN A 266 17.19 -42.90 -1.83
C ASN A 266 17.64 -41.60 -1.11
N SER A 267 17.63 -40.48 -1.84
CA SER A 267 18.20 -39.20 -1.40
C SER A 267 17.14 -38.25 -0.82
N ILE A 268 15.98 -38.78 -0.42
CA ILE A 268 14.87 -37.99 0.14
C ILE A 268 15.33 -37.21 1.38
N ASN A 269 16.04 -37.86 2.30
CA ASN A 269 16.54 -37.22 3.51
C ASN A 269 17.53 -36.08 3.24
N HIS A 270 18.33 -36.20 2.16
CA HIS A 270 19.25 -35.14 1.76
C HIS A 270 18.50 -33.89 1.29
N PHE A 271 17.48 -34.04 0.44
CA PHE A 271 16.66 -32.93 -0.02
C PHE A 271 15.81 -32.31 1.10
N VAL A 272 15.31 -33.12 2.04
CA VAL A 272 14.62 -32.62 3.24
C VAL A 272 15.54 -31.76 4.09
N ALA A 273 16.75 -32.23 4.39
CA ALA A 273 17.73 -31.47 5.16
C ALA A 273 18.15 -30.17 4.43
N LYS A 274 18.36 -30.23 3.11
CA LYS A 274 18.67 -29.07 2.26
C LYS A 274 17.55 -28.03 2.28
N TYR A 275 16.30 -28.47 2.25
CA TYR A 275 15.12 -27.61 2.35
C TYR A 275 14.97 -27.01 3.75
N GLU A 276 15.22 -27.79 4.81
CA GLU A 276 15.19 -27.34 6.20
C GLU A 276 16.24 -26.24 6.47
N ASP A 277 17.47 -26.40 5.96
CA ASP A 277 18.52 -25.39 6.11
C ASP A 277 18.15 -24.06 5.40
N ALA A 278 17.62 -24.15 4.17
CA ALA A 278 17.10 -23.00 3.44
C ALA A 278 15.95 -22.30 4.19
N LEU A 279 15.05 -23.07 4.81
CA LEU A 279 13.98 -22.53 5.66
C LEU A 279 14.51 -21.91 6.95
N GLY A 280 15.56 -22.45 7.55
CA GLY A 280 16.20 -21.90 8.75
C GLY A 280 16.75 -20.49 8.53
N LEU A 281 17.38 -20.26 7.37
CA LEU A 281 17.83 -18.93 6.95
C LEU A 281 16.64 -17.97 6.74
N SER A 282 15.59 -18.43 6.04
CA SER A 282 14.37 -17.65 5.83
C SER A 282 13.68 -17.29 7.15
N THR A 283 13.66 -18.21 8.12
CA THR A 283 13.06 -18.01 9.45
C THR A 283 13.82 -16.96 10.24
N LYS A 284 15.16 -17.03 10.28
CA LYS A 284 16.00 -16.00 10.94
C LYS A 284 15.82 -14.62 10.30
N ALA A 285 15.77 -14.55 8.98
CA ALA A 285 15.49 -13.32 8.25
C ALA A 285 14.08 -12.78 8.56
N GLY A 286 13.08 -13.67 8.62
CA GLY A 286 11.70 -13.36 8.99
C GLY A 286 11.57 -12.79 10.41
N ILE A 287 12.28 -13.35 11.39
CA ILE A 287 12.30 -12.83 12.77
C ILE A 287 12.92 -11.43 12.81
N LYS A 288 14.07 -11.22 12.16
CA LYS A 288 14.70 -9.89 12.06
C LYS A 288 13.80 -8.87 11.37
N LYS A 289 13.11 -9.29 10.30
CA LYS A 289 12.07 -8.50 9.62
C LYS A 289 10.96 -8.11 10.57
N GLY A 290 10.40 -9.08 11.31
CA GLY A 290 9.31 -8.84 12.25
C GLY A 290 9.68 -7.77 13.28
N PHE A 291 10.90 -7.84 13.81
CA PHE A 291 11.42 -6.82 14.73
C PHE A 291 11.58 -5.45 14.05
N ALA A 292 12.15 -5.39 12.84
CA ALA A 292 12.34 -4.14 12.11
C ALA A 292 11.01 -3.46 11.73
N VAL A 293 10.01 -4.23 11.30
CA VAL A 293 8.66 -3.73 10.99
C VAL A 293 7.94 -3.29 12.26
N GLY A 294 8.03 -4.06 13.34
CA GLY A 294 7.46 -3.72 14.64
C GLY A 294 8.03 -2.41 15.19
N TRP A 295 9.35 -2.25 15.14
CA TRP A 295 10.03 -1.02 15.55
C TRP A 295 9.64 0.18 14.68
N GLY A 296 9.65 0.03 13.35
CA GLY A 296 9.25 1.11 12.43
C GLY A 296 7.81 1.55 12.63
N THR A 297 6.90 0.61 12.83
CA THR A 297 5.47 0.89 13.09
C THR A 297 5.28 1.53 14.46
N GLY A 298 5.99 1.04 15.49
CA GLY A 298 5.94 1.63 16.84
C GLY A 298 6.47 3.07 16.86
N LEU A 299 7.58 3.34 16.17
CA LEU A 299 8.13 4.69 16.04
C LEU A 299 7.16 5.63 15.33
N MET A 300 6.49 5.17 14.27
CA MET A 300 5.47 5.94 13.56
C MET A 300 4.31 6.36 14.50
N TYR A 301 3.76 5.41 15.27
CA TYR A 301 2.69 5.72 16.23
C TYR A 301 3.16 6.59 17.39
N PHE A 302 4.37 6.37 17.90
CA PHE A 302 4.95 7.19 18.96
C PHE A 302 5.05 8.65 18.52
N THR A 303 5.60 8.90 17.33
CA THR A 303 5.68 10.25 16.75
C THR A 303 4.30 10.89 16.55
N ALA A 304 3.29 10.12 16.12
CA ALA A 304 1.92 10.60 16.01
C ALA A 304 1.37 11.03 17.38
N PHE A 305 1.49 10.20 18.42
CA PHE A 305 1.02 10.56 19.76
C PHE A 305 1.77 11.75 20.37
N CYS A 306 3.07 11.88 20.13
CA CYS A 306 3.82 13.08 20.55
C CYS A 306 3.29 14.35 19.86
N THR A 307 2.92 14.26 18.59
CA THR A 307 2.33 15.40 17.84
C THR A 307 0.95 15.74 18.40
N TYR A 308 0.15 14.74 18.77
CA TYR A 308 -1.14 14.95 19.44
C TYR A 308 -0.97 15.63 20.79
N ALA A 309 -0.03 15.15 21.61
CA ALA A 309 0.28 15.76 22.91
C ALA A 309 0.74 17.22 22.76
N GLY A 310 1.66 17.49 21.85
CA GLY A 310 2.16 18.84 21.57
C GLY A 310 1.06 19.78 21.05
N GLY A 311 0.28 19.33 20.07
CA GLY A 311 -0.80 20.12 19.49
C GLY A 311 -1.88 20.48 20.51
N MET A 312 -2.29 19.54 21.35
CA MET A 312 -3.26 19.78 22.42
C MET A 312 -2.69 20.67 23.54
N PHE A 313 -1.42 20.49 23.91
CA PHE A 313 -0.77 21.31 24.94
C PHE A 313 -0.68 22.78 24.50
N PHE A 314 -0.15 23.06 23.30
CA PHE A 314 -0.08 24.42 22.77
C PHE A 314 -1.47 25.00 22.48
N GLY A 315 -2.41 24.18 21.99
CA GLY A 315 -3.79 24.58 21.80
C GLY A 315 -4.47 25.02 23.11
N ALA A 316 -4.28 24.27 24.20
CA ALA A 316 -4.79 24.62 25.52
C ALA A 316 -4.14 25.90 26.08
N LEU A 317 -2.83 26.07 25.88
CA LEU A 317 -2.10 27.28 26.29
C LEU A 317 -2.67 28.54 25.61
N PHE A 318 -2.92 28.49 24.30
CA PHE A 318 -3.52 29.61 23.59
C PHE A 318 -4.96 29.91 24.03
N VAL A 319 -5.75 28.89 24.39
CA VAL A 319 -7.10 29.10 24.94
C VAL A 319 -7.03 29.71 26.33
N ALA A 320 -6.07 29.29 27.17
CA ALA A 320 -5.88 29.85 28.50
C ALA A 320 -5.46 31.33 28.44
N ASP A 321 -4.47 31.66 27.60
CA ASP A 321 -3.99 33.03 27.41
C ASP A 321 -5.10 33.97 26.88
N ASP A 322 -5.95 33.49 25.97
CA ASP A 322 -7.00 34.31 25.32
C ASP A 322 -8.33 34.36 26.08
N GLN A 323 -8.62 33.42 27.00
CA GLN A 323 -9.92 33.34 27.69
C GLN A 323 -9.86 33.41 29.22
N LEU A 324 -8.73 33.11 29.86
CA LEU A 324 -8.64 33.02 31.33
C LEU A 324 -7.87 34.19 31.98
N ASP A 325 -6.89 34.78 31.29
CA ASP A 325 -6.00 35.81 31.86
C ASP A 325 -6.57 37.25 31.85
N GLY A 326 -7.89 37.41 31.94
CA GLY A 326 -8.56 38.71 32.10
C GLY A 326 -8.69 39.56 30.83
N ASN A 327 -8.13 39.12 29.70
CA ASN A 327 -8.42 39.66 28.38
C ASN A 327 -9.58 38.87 27.76
N ASN A 328 -10.82 39.37 27.85
CA ASN A 328 -11.92 38.84 27.05
C ASN A 328 -11.72 39.23 25.57
N CYS A 329 -10.82 38.53 24.88
CA CYS A 329 -10.60 38.71 23.47
C CYS A 329 -11.89 38.29 22.74
N GLN A 330 -12.64 39.27 22.24
CA GLN A 330 -13.80 39.07 21.37
C GLN A 330 -13.41 39.52 19.97
N GLY A 331 -13.20 38.57 19.06
CA GLY A 331 -12.84 38.89 17.68
C GLY A 331 -12.43 37.69 16.83
N SER A 332 -12.18 37.95 15.56
CA SER A 332 -11.76 36.94 14.58
C SER A 332 -10.38 36.35 14.83
N GLY A 333 -9.57 36.92 15.73
CA GLY A 333 -8.21 36.49 16.05
C GLY A 333 -8.04 35.65 17.32
N CYS A 334 -9.09 35.46 18.13
CA CYS A 334 -8.98 34.79 19.42
C CYS A 334 -9.16 33.26 19.28
N TYR A 335 -8.44 32.48 20.08
CA TYR A 335 -8.55 31.03 20.11
C TYR A 335 -9.72 30.58 21.00
N ASP A 336 -10.49 29.61 20.51
CA ASP A 336 -11.57 28.96 21.24
C ASP A 336 -11.44 27.45 21.09
N GLY A 337 -12.05 26.66 21.98
CA GLY A 337 -11.95 25.20 21.97
C GLY A 337 -12.35 24.59 20.62
N GLY A 338 -13.41 25.11 19.99
CA GLY A 338 -13.84 24.70 18.66
C GLY A 338 -12.84 25.04 17.54
N ARG A 339 -12.15 26.19 17.63
CA ARG A 339 -11.13 26.59 16.64
C ARG A 339 -9.85 25.80 16.78
N VAL A 340 -9.41 25.53 18.01
CA VAL A 340 -8.25 24.68 18.28
C VAL A 340 -8.48 23.28 17.75
N LEU A 341 -9.65 22.69 18.02
CA LEU A 341 -10.02 21.37 17.47
C LEU A 341 -10.09 21.40 15.94
N THR A 342 -10.64 22.47 15.36
CA THR A 342 -10.70 22.63 13.91
C THR A 342 -9.30 22.67 13.29
N VAL A 343 -8.39 23.46 13.85
CA VAL A 343 -7.01 23.60 13.34
C VAL A 343 -6.19 22.33 13.58
N PHE A 344 -6.44 21.61 14.66
CA PHE A 344 -5.71 20.40 15.00
C PHE A 344 -6.06 19.21 14.08
N PHE A 345 -7.33 19.09 13.70
CA PHE A 345 -7.79 17.96 12.87
C PHE A 345 -7.86 18.28 11.37
N ALA A 346 -7.85 19.56 10.95
CA ALA A 346 -7.89 19.98 9.55
C ALA A 346 -6.60 19.64 8.79
#